data_AF-A0A816SK48-F1
#
_entry.id   AF-A0A816SK48-F1
#
_cell.length_a   1.000
_cell.length_b   1.000
_cell.length_c   1.000
_cell.angle_alpha   90.00
_cell.angle_beta   90.00
_cell.angle_gamma   90.00
#
_symmetry.space_group_name_H-M   'P 1'
#
loop_
_entity.id
_entity.type
_entity.pdbx_description
1 polymer ?
#
loop_
_entity_poly.entity_id
_entity_poly.type
_entity_poly.pdbx_seq_one_letter_code
_entity_poly.pdbx_strand_id
1 'polypeptide(L)'
;MDLSALNLGMIASYYCISYTTIERFSSLLSSKTKTKGLLEILTSASEYDMIPIRPGEEERVQRLINHQRFSFENPNWTDPLVRSFYLQPDCFPNIDLSYEVVGGEEVTTGKEVTLQVMLERDMEGRTEVGAVDALRYPKKKEEGWWLVVGDTKTNQLVAIKRVSLQKKAKLKQERSHTHCT
;
A
#
# COMPACT_ATOMS: atom_id res chain seq x y z
N MET A 1 2.37 -33.92 17.01
CA MET A 1 2.69 -32.47 17.12
C MET A 1 1.86 -31.79 16.06
N ASP A 2 0.89 -30.97 16.47
CA ASP A 2 0.05 -30.23 15.54
C ASP A 2 0.75 -28.91 15.18
N LEU A 3 0.92 -28.66 13.88
CA LEU A 3 1.54 -27.45 13.34
C LEU A 3 0.46 -26.58 12.69
N SER A 4 0.45 -25.30 13.02
CA SER A 4 -0.43 -24.30 12.41
C SER A 4 0.37 -23.08 11.94
N ALA A 5 0.02 -22.53 10.78
CA ALA A 5 0.70 -21.35 10.25
C ALA A 5 0.36 -20.08 11.06
N LEU A 6 1.39 -19.33 11.44
CA LEU A 6 1.26 -18.01 12.07
C LEU A 6 1.13 -16.90 11.00
N ASN A 7 0.69 -15.71 11.42
CA ASN A 7 0.47 -14.56 10.53
C ASN A 7 1.66 -14.24 9.61
N LEU A 8 2.89 -14.24 10.15
CA LEU A 8 4.10 -13.99 9.34
C LEU A 8 4.29 -15.05 8.25
N GLY A 9 4.04 -16.33 8.58
CA GLY A 9 4.14 -17.43 7.62
C GLY A 9 3.05 -17.35 6.53
N MET A 10 1.84 -16.95 6.91
CA MET A 10 0.73 -16.74 5.96
C MET A 10 1.07 -15.61 4.97
N ILE A 11 1.62 -14.49 5.45
CA ILE A 11 2.04 -13.36 4.60
C ILE A 11 3.19 -13.77 3.67
N ALA A 12 4.22 -14.43 4.20
CA ALA A 12 5.36 -14.89 3.42
C ALA A 12 4.92 -15.85 2.29
N SER A 13 4.06 -16.81 2.61
CA SER A 13 3.52 -17.75 1.61
C SER A 13 2.65 -17.04 0.57
N TYR A 14 1.83 -16.06 0.96
CA TYR A 14 0.93 -15.37 0.03
C TYR A 14 1.69 -14.51 -0.99
N TYR A 15 2.77 -13.85 -0.56
CA TYR A 15 3.57 -12.98 -1.42
C TYR A 15 4.81 -13.66 -2.03
N CYS A 16 5.00 -14.95 -1.76
CA CYS A 16 6.19 -15.71 -2.16
C CYS A 16 7.50 -15.02 -1.73
N ILE A 17 7.54 -14.55 -0.48
CA ILE A 17 8.68 -13.88 0.13
C ILE A 17 9.42 -14.89 1.03
N SER A 18 10.75 -14.82 1.07
CA SER A 18 11.56 -15.69 1.92
C SER A 18 11.24 -15.48 3.41
N TYR A 19 11.30 -16.56 4.20
CA TYR A 19 11.09 -16.47 5.65
C TYR A 19 12.13 -15.56 6.33
N THR A 20 13.35 -15.52 5.81
CA THR A 20 14.43 -14.63 6.27
C THR A 20 14.07 -13.16 6.10
N THR A 21 13.41 -12.81 4.98
CA THR A 21 12.97 -11.44 4.72
C THR A 21 11.84 -11.03 5.65
N ILE A 22 10.83 -11.88 5.83
CA ILE A 22 9.70 -11.53 6.72
C ILE A 22 10.12 -11.44 8.19
N GLU A 23 11.10 -12.25 8.62
CA GLU A 23 11.69 -12.18 9.97
C GLU A 23 12.46 -10.87 10.17
N ARG A 24 13.28 -10.46 9.19
CA ARG A 24 13.95 -9.15 9.21
C ARG A 24 12.93 -8.01 9.27
N PHE A 25 11.88 -8.06 8.46
CA PHE A 25 10.84 -7.02 8.45
C PHE A 25 10.12 -6.95 9.79
N SER A 26 9.75 -8.09 10.38
CA SER A 26 9.10 -8.13 11.69
C SER A 26 9.98 -7.55 12.81
N SER A 27 11.31 -7.66 12.68
CA SER A 27 12.26 -7.17 13.68
C SER A 27 12.57 -5.68 13.51
N LEU A 28 12.53 -5.17 12.28
CA LEU A 28 12.91 -3.78 11.94
C LEU A 28 11.72 -2.81 11.87
N LEU A 29 10.51 -3.30 11.58
CA LEU A 29 9.32 -2.46 11.50
C LEU A 29 8.87 -2.02 12.89
N SER A 30 8.62 -0.71 13.03
CA SER A 30 8.11 -0.09 14.25
C SER A 30 7.00 0.89 13.91
N SER A 31 6.15 1.23 14.88
CA SER A 31 5.10 2.26 14.74
C SER A 31 5.65 3.66 14.44
N LYS A 32 6.97 3.87 14.59
CA LYS A 32 7.66 5.13 14.32
C LYS A 32 8.37 5.16 12.95
N THR A 33 8.40 4.06 12.21
CA THR A 33 9.13 3.96 10.95
C THR A 33 8.49 4.83 9.89
N LYS A 34 9.27 5.76 9.32
CA LYS A 34 8.85 6.68 8.24
C LYS A 34 9.34 6.17 6.88
N THR A 35 8.96 6.83 5.78
CA THR A 35 9.28 6.44 4.39
C THR A 35 10.75 6.07 4.17
N LYS A 36 11.69 6.84 4.71
CA LYS A 36 13.13 6.53 4.61
C LYS A 36 13.48 5.19 5.27
N GLY A 37 13.00 4.97 6.49
CA GLY A 37 13.21 3.70 7.20
C GLY A 37 12.49 2.54 6.53
N LEU A 38 11.31 2.76 5.95
CA LEU A 38 10.62 1.74 5.15
C LEU A 38 11.45 1.35 3.92
N LEU A 39 12.05 2.32 3.23
CA LEU A 39 12.92 2.05 2.09
C LEU A 39 14.15 1.24 2.51
N GLU A 40 14.81 1.63 3.60
CA GLU A 40 15.96 0.92 4.17
C GLU A 40 15.60 -0.54 4.51
N ILE A 41 14.46 -0.76 5.17
CA ILE A 41 13.97 -2.10 5.50
C ILE A 41 13.68 -2.90 4.24
N LEU A 42 12.97 -2.34 3.26
CA LEU A 42 12.69 -3.01 1.99
C LEU A 42 13.98 -3.43 1.29
N THR A 43 14.99 -2.56 1.23
CA THR A 43 16.28 -2.88 0.59
C THR A 43 17.09 -3.94 1.34
N SER A 44 16.75 -4.25 2.60
CA SER A 44 17.39 -5.32 3.38
C SER A 44 16.83 -6.73 3.10
N ALA A 45 15.85 -6.84 2.20
CA ALA A 45 15.22 -8.09 1.80
C ALA A 45 16.25 -9.06 1.19
N SER A 46 16.22 -10.32 1.62
CA SER A 46 17.17 -11.35 1.17
C SER A 46 17.04 -11.72 -0.30
N GLU A 47 15.90 -11.40 -0.93
CA GLU A 47 15.70 -11.52 -2.37
C GLU A 47 16.70 -10.67 -3.18
N TYR A 48 17.21 -9.58 -2.59
CA TYR A 48 18.17 -8.70 -3.24
C TYR A 48 19.63 -9.17 -3.09
N ASP A 49 19.91 -10.14 -2.22
CA ASP A 49 21.24 -10.73 -2.07
C ASP A 49 21.68 -11.47 -3.35
N MET A 50 20.74 -11.85 -4.22
CA MET A 50 20.99 -12.49 -5.52
C MET A 50 21.38 -11.51 -6.64
N ILE A 51 21.31 -10.20 -6.40
CA ILE A 51 21.69 -9.21 -7.42
C ILE A 51 23.23 -9.16 -7.52
N PRO A 52 23.83 -9.46 -8.69
CA PRO A 52 25.28 -9.46 -8.82
C PRO A 52 25.84 -8.03 -8.76
N ILE A 53 26.89 -7.83 -7.95
CA ILE A 53 27.66 -6.59 -7.92
C ILE A 53 28.75 -6.69 -9.00
N ARG A 54 28.72 -5.81 -10.01
CA ARG A 54 29.77 -5.80 -11.03
C ARG A 54 30.96 -4.95 -10.58
N PRO A 55 32.21 -5.42 -10.79
CA PRO A 55 33.38 -4.61 -10.48
C PRO A 55 33.39 -3.28 -11.25
N GLY A 56 33.67 -2.17 -10.56
CA GLY A 56 33.76 -0.83 -11.16
C GLY A 56 32.43 -0.07 -11.22
N GLU A 57 31.33 -0.63 -10.70
CA GLU A 57 30.05 0.09 -10.56
C GLU A 57 30.01 1.00 -9.32
N GLU A 58 30.98 0.90 -8.41
CA GLU A 58 30.98 1.58 -7.11
C GLU A 58 30.95 3.11 -7.26
N GLU A 59 31.76 3.67 -8.16
CA GLU A 59 31.80 5.11 -8.38
C GLU A 59 30.49 5.63 -9.00
N ARG A 60 29.88 4.84 -9.89
CA ARG A 60 28.57 5.18 -10.49
C ARG A 60 27.46 5.12 -9.46
N VAL A 61 27.44 4.10 -8.61
CA VAL A 61 26.49 3.97 -7.50
C VAL A 61 26.66 5.12 -6.52
N GLN A 62 27.89 5.48 -6.17
CA GLN A 62 28.16 6.60 -5.28
C GLN A 62 27.71 7.95 -5.87
N ARG A 63 27.92 8.17 -7.17
CA ARG A 63 27.37 9.35 -7.87
C ARG A 63 25.84 9.34 -7.84
N LEU A 64 25.20 8.20 -8.06
CA LEU A 64 23.74 8.08 -7.99
C LEU A 64 23.21 8.40 -6.59
N ILE A 65 23.83 7.85 -5.54
CA ILE A 65 23.45 8.14 -4.14
C ILE A 65 23.54 9.65 -3.84
N ASN A 66 24.61 10.31 -4.30
CA ASN A 66 24.83 11.74 -4.07
C ASN A 66 23.88 12.64 -4.89
N HIS A 67 23.42 12.17 -6.05
CA HIS A 67 22.46 12.89 -6.89
C HIS A 67 21.00 12.54 -6.58
N GLN A 68 20.73 11.49 -5.80
CA GLN A 68 19.38 11.07 -5.44
C GLN A 68 18.82 11.98 -4.34
N ARG A 69 18.43 13.19 -4.73
CA ARG A 69 17.56 14.05 -3.92
C ARG A 69 16.14 13.52 -4.07
N PHE A 70 15.63 12.85 -3.03
CA PHE A 70 14.20 12.78 -2.83
C PHE A 70 13.70 14.20 -2.51
N SER A 71 13.39 14.97 -3.56
CA SER A 71 12.62 16.20 -3.47
C SER A 71 11.90 16.41 -4.80
N PHE A 72 10.58 16.35 -4.78
CA PHE A 72 9.74 16.98 -5.80
C PHE A 72 9.29 18.36 -5.28
N GLU A 73 10.25 19.18 -4.87
CA GLU A 73 10.01 20.61 -4.67
C GLU A 73 10.49 21.32 -5.94
N ASN A 74 9.53 21.67 -6.81
CA ASN A 74 9.64 22.40 -8.10
C ASN A 74 9.67 21.52 -9.37
N PRO A 75 8.51 20.96 -9.78
CA PRO A 75 8.39 20.38 -11.12
C PRO A 75 8.67 21.44 -12.20
N ASN A 76 9.56 21.11 -13.14
CA ASN A 76 9.78 21.92 -14.33
C ASN A 76 8.60 21.70 -15.30
N TRP A 77 7.62 22.62 -15.29
CA TRP A 77 6.40 22.55 -16.09
C TRP A 77 6.61 22.51 -17.62
N THR A 78 7.82 22.84 -18.06
CA THR A 78 8.23 22.80 -19.47
C THR A 78 8.71 21.43 -19.94
N ASP A 79 8.96 20.48 -19.04
CA ASP A 79 9.34 19.12 -19.40
C ASP A 79 8.13 18.39 -20.05
N PRO A 80 8.24 17.91 -21.30
CA PRO A 80 7.16 17.20 -21.98
C PRO A 80 6.67 15.97 -21.23
N LEU A 81 7.51 15.29 -20.44
CA LEU A 81 7.14 14.12 -19.64
C LEU A 81 6.34 14.51 -18.41
N VAL A 82 6.70 15.60 -17.75
CA VAL A 82 5.92 16.16 -16.63
C VAL A 82 4.57 16.64 -17.16
N ARG A 83 4.58 17.34 -18.29
CA ARG A 83 3.36 17.85 -18.93
C ARG A 83 2.44 16.73 -19.41
N SER A 84 2.97 15.64 -19.99
CA SER A 84 2.13 14.50 -20.41
C SER A 84 1.53 13.76 -19.22
N PHE A 85 2.27 13.63 -18.11
CA PHE A 85 1.79 12.95 -16.90
C PHE A 85 0.62 13.68 -16.22
N TYR A 86 0.64 15.01 -16.18
CA TYR A 86 -0.43 15.81 -15.56
C TYR A 86 -1.60 16.15 -16.50
N LEU A 87 -1.39 16.18 -17.83
CA LEU A 87 -2.43 16.48 -18.81
C LEU A 87 -3.26 15.26 -19.25
N GLN A 88 -3.03 14.08 -18.67
CA GLN A 88 -3.83 12.89 -18.94
C GLN A 88 -4.83 12.68 -17.78
N PRO A 89 -6.00 13.35 -17.78
CA PRO A 89 -7.02 13.21 -16.73
C PRO A 89 -7.44 11.74 -16.53
N ASP A 90 -7.48 10.98 -17.62
CA ASP A 90 -7.75 9.54 -17.70
C ASP A 90 -6.84 8.64 -16.86
N CYS A 91 -5.69 9.13 -16.37
CA CYS A 91 -4.74 8.35 -15.58
C CYS A 91 -5.03 8.37 -14.07
N PHE A 92 -5.93 9.25 -13.61
CA PHE A 92 -6.29 9.34 -12.20
C PHE A 92 -7.73 8.86 -12.01
N PRO A 93 -7.97 7.74 -11.30
CA PRO A 93 -9.32 7.24 -11.08
C PRO A 93 -10.08 8.19 -10.16
N ASN A 94 -11.26 8.64 -10.61
CA ASN A 94 -12.20 9.38 -9.78
C ASN A 94 -13.12 8.40 -9.04
N ILE A 95 -13.06 8.39 -7.71
CA ILE A 95 -13.79 7.44 -6.86
C ILE A 95 -14.45 8.18 -5.72
N ASP A 96 -15.76 7.99 -5.63
CA ASP A 96 -16.58 8.43 -4.52
C ASP A 96 -16.66 7.36 -3.44
N LEU A 97 -16.52 7.80 -2.18
CA LEU A 97 -16.63 6.96 -0.99
C LEU A 97 -17.80 7.44 -0.13
N SER A 98 -18.73 6.53 0.13
CA SER A 98 -19.77 6.71 1.16
C SER A 98 -19.69 5.58 2.18
N TYR A 99 -20.04 5.87 3.43
CA TYR A 99 -20.00 4.88 4.50
C TYR A 99 -21.13 5.08 5.50
N GLU A 100 -21.57 3.97 6.10
CA GLU A 100 -22.59 3.93 7.14
C GLU A 100 -22.17 2.95 8.25
N VAL A 101 -22.45 3.34 9.50
CA VAL A 101 -22.24 2.47 10.66
C VAL A 101 -23.52 1.69 10.89
N VAL A 102 -23.45 0.37 10.72
CA VAL A 102 -24.60 -0.51 10.96
C VAL A 102 -24.75 -0.71 12.47
N GLY A 103 -25.90 -0.33 13.04
CA GLY A 103 -26.19 -0.46 14.47
C GLY A 103 -25.82 0.78 15.32
N GLY A 104 -25.77 1.97 14.72
CA GLY A 104 -25.28 3.21 15.34
C GLY A 104 -25.98 3.72 16.61
N GLU A 105 -27.12 3.17 17.01
CA GLU A 105 -27.85 3.60 18.21
C GLU A 105 -27.41 2.87 19.50
N GLU A 106 -26.72 1.73 19.40
CA GLU A 106 -26.24 0.94 20.55
C GLU A 106 -24.72 0.66 20.48
N VAL A 107 -23.92 1.68 20.18
CA VAL A 107 -22.46 1.54 20.25
C VAL A 107 -22.03 1.50 21.72
N THR A 108 -22.06 0.30 22.30
CA THR A 108 -21.54 0.03 23.64
C THR A 108 -20.09 -0.44 23.55
N THR A 109 -19.26 0.00 24.48
CA THR A 109 -17.86 -0.45 24.59
C THR A 109 -17.79 -1.97 24.67
N GLY A 110 -16.98 -2.60 23.80
CA GLY A 110 -16.81 -4.06 23.73
C GLY A 110 -17.74 -4.80 22.75
N LYS A 111 -18.74 -4.13 22.16
CA LYS A 111 -19.54 -4.71 21.07
C LYS A 111 -18.85 -4.57 19.72
N GLU A 112 -19.15 -5.49 18.83
CA GLU A 112 -18.66 -5.48 17.46
C GLU A 112 -19.36 -4.42 16.62
N VAL A 113 -18.58 -3.61 15.90
CA VAL A 113 -19.11 -2.53 15.06
C VAL A 113 -18.85 -2.87 13.60
N THR A 114 -19.92 -2.85 12.81
CA THR A 114 -19.85 -3.15 11.38
C THR A 114 -19.91 -1.86 10.57
N LEU A 115 -18.84 -1.59 9.83
CA LEU A 115 -18.77 -0.48 8.87
C LEU A 115 -19.17 -0.98 7.49
N GLN A 116 -20.19 -0.35 6.91
CA GLN A 116 -20.59 -0.56 5.54
C GLN A 116 -19.99 0.56 4.68
N VAL A 117 -19.11 0.21 3.75
CA VAL A 117 -18.46 1.16 2.84
C VAL A 117 -18.93 0.87 1.41
N MET A 118 -19.33 1.92 0.69
CA MET A 118 -19.66 1.88 -0.72
C MET A 118 -18.69 2.76 -1.49
N LEU A 119 -17.99 2.14 -2.43
CA LEU A 119 -17.11 2.80 -3.38
C LEU A 119 -17.77 2.81 -4.75
N GLU A 120 -17.81 3.96 -5.39
CA GLU A 120 -18.31 4.14 -6.75
C GLU A 120 -17.25 4.83 -7.59
N ARG A 121 -16.91 4.23 -8.73
CA ARG A 121 -15.96 4.79 -9.69
C ARG A 121 -16.71 5.48 -10.82
N ASP A 122 -16.31 6.70 -11.13
CA ASP A 122 -16.68 7.32 -12.39
C ASP A 122 -15.88 6.67 -13.53
N MET A 123 -16.61 6.13 -14.50
CA MET A 123 -16.02 5.42 -15.63
C MET A 123 -15.83 6.31 -16.85
N GLU A 124 -16.29 7.57 -16.84
CA GLU A 124 -16.15 8.53 -17.95
C GLU A 124 -16.45 7.93 -19.34
N GLY A 125 -17.49 7.08 -19.43
CA GLY A 125 -17.91 6.42 -20.68
C GLY A 125 -17.16 5.12 -21.03
N ARG A 126 -16.19 4.67 -20.23
CA ARG A 126 -15.51 3.38 -20.38
C ARG A 126 -16.37 2.23 -19.87
N THR A 127 -16.21 1.06 -20.49
CA THR A 127 -16.94 -0.17 -20.12
C THR A 127 -16.21 -1.01 -19.08
N GLU A 128 -14.88 -0.90 -19.00
CA GLU A 128 -14.04 -1.70 -18.10
C GLU A 128 -12.85 -0.90 -17.56
N VAL A 129 -12.34 -1.33 -16.41
CA VAL A 129 -11.11 -0.80 -15.82
C VAL A 129 -9.95 -1.53 -16.48
N GLY A 130 -9.15 -0.78 -17.25
CA GLY A 130 -7.90 -1.28 -17.82
C GLY A 130 -6.78 -1.38 -16.78
N ALA A 131 -5.61 -1.85 -17.22
CA ALA A 131 -4.43 -1.84 -16.36
C ALA A 131 -3.96 -0.42 -16.04
N VAL A 132 -3.25 -0.29 -14.93
CA VAL A 132 -2.61 0.94 -14.49
C VAL A 132 -1.62 1.41 -15.55
N ASP A 133 -1.75 2.68 -15.96
CA ASP A 133 -0.77 3.33 -16.81
C ASP A 133 0.49 3.65 -15.99
N ALA A 134 1.56 2.88 -16.21
CA ALA A 134 2.79 2.96 -15.44
C ALA A 134 4.01 2.87 -16.35
N LEU A 135 4.33 3.95 -17.08
CA LEU A 135 5.42 4.01 -18.07
C LEU A 135 6.79 3.54 -17.55
N ARG A 136 7.07 3.73 -16.25
CA ARG A 136 8.35 3.37 -15.62
C ARG A 136 8.31 2.02 -14.90
N TYR A 137 7.16 1.35 -14.87
CA TYR A 137 7.02 0.06 -14.20
C TYR A 137 7.06 -1.07 -15.25
N PRO A 138 7.97 -2.04 -15.13
CA PRO A 138 8.28 -2.98 -16.23
C PRO A 138 7.22 -4.06 -16.46
N LYS A 139 6.21 -4.17 -15.59
CA LYS A 139 5.19 -5.22 -15.65
C LYS A 139 3.80 -4.61 -15.74
N LYS A 140 2.87 -5.28 -16.43
CA LYS A 140 1.46 -4.91 -16.37
C LYS A 140 0.98 -4.99 -14.91
N LYS A 141 0.23 -3.98 -14.46
CA LYS A 141 -0.26 -3.88 -13.10
C LYS A 141 -1.74 -3.56 -13.10
N GLU A 142 -2.50 -4.35 -12.34
CA GLU A 142 -3.91 -4.06 -12.07
C GLU A 142 -4.04 -3.14 -10.85
N GLU A 143 -5.07 -2.30 -10.85
CA GLU A 143 -5.40 -1.43 -9.73
C GLU A 143 -5.75 -2.26 -8.48
N GLY A 144 -5.34 -1.76 -7.32
CA GLY A 144 -5.66 -2.37 -6.03
C GLY A 144 -5.81 -1.31 -4.96
N TRP A 145 -6.88 -1.41 -4.18
CA TRP A 145 -7.28 -0.42 -3.18
C TRP A 145 -7.14 -1.01 -1.78
N TRP A 146 -6.72 -0.18 -0.83
CA TRP A 146 -6.71 -0.52 0.58
C TRP A 146 -7.71 0.36 1.32
N LEU A 147 -8.72 -0.27 1.93
CA LEU A 147 -9.58 0.38 2.89
C LEU A 147 -8.95 0.26 4.26
N VAL A 148 -8.65 1.42 4.86
CA VAL A 148 -7.92 1.53 6.11
C VAL A 148 -8.78 2.30 7.09
N VAL A 149 -9.08 1.67 8.23
CA VAL A 149 -9.74 2.30 9.36
C VAL A 149 -8.71 2.40 10.48
N GLY A 150 -8.48 3.60 10.99
CA GLY A 150 -7.52 3.84 12.07
C GLY A 150 -7.82 5.14 12.81
N ASP A 151 -7.24 5.26 14.00
CA ASP A 151 -7.28 6.49 14.78
C ASP A 151 -5.94 7.23 14.65
N THR A 152 -6.02 8.46 14.13
CA THR A 152 -4.86 9.31 13.88
C THR A 152 -4.25 9.87 15.16
N LYS A 153 -5.05 10.04 16.23
CA LYS A 153 -4.56 10.60 17.50
C LYS A 153 -3.68 9.60 18.23
N THR A 154 -4.08 8.33 18.23
CA THR A 154 -3.35 7.25 18.90
C THR A 154 -2.38 6.50 17.97
N ASN A 155 -2.36 6.84 16.68
CA ASN A 155 -1.59 6.15 15.64
C ASN A 155 -1.89 4.63 15.62
N GLN A 156 -3.17 4.28 15.76
CA GLN A 156 -3.62 2.88 15.80
C GLN A 156 -4.35 2.52 14.51
N LEU A 157 -3.88 1.45 13.87
CA LEU A 157 -4.61 0.79 12.79
C LEU A 157 -5.67 -0.13 13.40
N VAL A 158 -6.93 0.14 13.12
CA VAL A 158 -8.07 -0.65 13.64
C VAL A 158 -8.35 -1.83 12.72
N ALA A 159 -8.47 -1.57 11.43
CA ALA A 159 -8.80 -2.61 10.48
C ALA A 159 -8.34 -2.22 9.07
N ILE A 160 -7.94 -3.22 8.28
CA ILE A 160 -7.45 -3.02 6.92
C ILE A 160 -8.02 -4.10 6.01
N LYS A 161 -8.45 -3.71 4.81
CA LYS A 161 -8.99 -4.64 3.81
C LYS A 161 -8.52 -4.26 2.42
N ARG A 162 -7.97 -5.23 1.70
CA ARG A 162 -7.62 -5.08 0.28
C ARG A 162 -8.88 -5.28 -0.57
N VAL A 163 -9.09 -4.39 -1.53
CA VAL A 163 -10.27 -4.36 -2.41
C VAL A 163 -9.80 -4.17 -3.85
N SER A 164 -10.45 -4.87 -4.78
CA SER A 164 -10.34 -4.59 -6.20
C SER A 164 -11.61 -3.85 -6.63
N LEU A 165 -11.47 -2.64 -7.16
CA LEU A 165 -12.60 -1.80 -7.58
C LEU A 165 -12.69 -1.80 -9.10
N GLN A 166 -13.80 -2.33 -9.62
CA GLN A 166 -14.12 -2.26 -11.04
C GLN A 166 -15.07 -1.07 -11.27
N LYS A 167 -16.36 -1.21 -10.96
CA LYS A 167 -17.35 -0.12 -11.08
C LYS A 167 -17.95 0.32 -9.75
N LYS A 168 -18.43 -0.64 -8.95
CA LYS A 168 -18.89 -0.41 -7.58
C LYS A 168 -18.37 -1.53 -6.68
N ALA A 169 -18.08 -1.20 -5.44
CA ALA A 169 -17.79 -2.20 -4.41
C ALA A 169 -18.55 -1.85 -3.14
N LYS A 170 -19.40 -2.79 -2.66
CA LYS A 170 -20.08 -2.69 -1.37
C LYS A 170 -19.43 -3.67 -0.42
N LEU A 171 -18.86 -3.17 0.67
CA LEU A 171 -18.10 -3.96 1.62
C LEU A 171 -18.69 -3.82 3.02
N LYS A 172 -18.70 -4.94 3.75
CA LYS A 172 -18.86 -4.98 5.20
C LYS A 172 -17.50 -5.26 5.83
N GLN A 173 -17.22 -4.54 6.91
CA GLN A 173 -16.02 -4.70 7.71
C GLN A 173 -16.43 -4.79 9.18
N GLU A 174 -16.04 -5.90 9.80
CA GLU A 174 -16.39 -6.27 11.18
C GLU A 174 -15.19 -6.00 12.10
N ARG A 175 -15.45 -5.74 13.39
CA ARG A 175 -14.42 -5.44 14.40
C ARG A 175 -14.87 -5.91 15.78
N SER A 176 -14.02 -6.64 16.51
CA SER A 176 -14.11 -6.75 17.98
C SER A 176 -13.24 -5.69 18.68
N HIS A 177 -13.81 -4.94 19.63
CA HIS A 177 -13.07 -4.02 20.50
C HIS A 177 -12.53 -4.79 21.72
N THR A 178 -11.24 -5.18 21.71
CA THR A 178 -10.56 -5.61 22.96
C THR A 178 -9.80 -4.42 23.55
N HIS A 179 -10.07 -4.16 24.83
CA HIS A 179 -9.46 -3.07 25.60
C HIS A 179 -7.94 -3.27 25.73
N CYS A 180 -7.19 -2.20 25.49
CA CYS A 180 -5.89 -1.97 26.12
C CYS A 180 -6.16 -1.65 27.59
N THR A 181 -5.66 -2.49 28.49
CA THR A 181 -5.35 -2.13 29.89
C THR A 181 -3.87 -1.86 30.01
#